data_AF-A0A2M7NEI1-F1
#
_entry.id   AF-A0A2M7NEI1-F1
#
_cell.length_a   1.000
_cell.length_b   1.000
_cell.length_c   1.000
_cell.angle_alpha   90.00
_cell.angle_beta   90.00
_cell.angle_gamma   90.00
#
_symmetry.space_group_name_H-M   'P 1'
#
loop_
_entity.id
_entity.type
_entity.pdbx_description
1 polymer ?
#
loop_
_entity_poly.entity_id
_entity_poly.type
_entity_poly.pdbx_seq_one_letter_code
_entity_poly.pdbx_strand_id
1 'polypeptide(L)'
;MLENVVFSGSGFDSTTKMEMDVKIEQVSTFPASEASAFMIYEALNKTLENAVSIKRILLSKFFGRRDSQPRSYPQRGQGSWLALTSGLWIRNFKQGKNATVSFEDLWRTLNAILNVGMGVERISDEDYFVIEEVENFYQDKVWKEFKNIKDIDIDVAEDLRYNAYSYGFEKYENEAFNSLDEFLTKHSRSNDNKTTSNTYSKISKYIMSGYAIEVTRRKQFDKTATTSSEYDDDNFLIALSDKEIQRIVGVDLDEGNNYLIISGAFDNLTYSSVIIQNTGFLDGSYQVVEIIFIDGVYKIELNYALPINTSTQIEANSQIIMFVDRLIPEKNENCSLVENVLSPSTLYNVRYSPTRNFLRHTNLLTGESVNATTPYWTVKANDTQVMQFREGEGNYKLNSQLSSGLGDDILTNPVKEDLEPQIGIRTYAKKPLFLPYRIKFTAPISLLEYLDLRKRDTDNIPNKYKKIGVAVDESNFVYGFIESVKMKRNRDKMEADFILLLTSQEVTPPAPLPVDPPVSFEMTMSNGNLTINNIDQGRVSQASVVFPSDVILQISEGNQLQFQYYVNGAWFDDQIEPIAVGTTNQSFSAKPEFSSNQNGVPIYGRFRNLSSGSSWVEFGVSKGSNIPYPS
;
A
#
# COMPACT_ATOMS: atom_id res chain seq x y z
N MET A 1 -42.17 2.51 -10.84
CA MET A 1 -43.61 2.84 -10.97
C MET A 1 -43.84 4.10 -10.16
N LEU A 2 -44.24 5.20 -10.81
CA LEU A 2 -44.68 6.41 -10.12
C LEU A 2 -46.20 6.29 -9.93
N GLU A 3 -46.62 5.75 -8.80
CA GLU A 3 -48.00 5.86 -8.37
C GLU A 3 -48.14 7.16 -7.58
N ASN A 4 -48.87 8.12 -8.15
CA ASN A 4 -49.30 9.39 -7.56
C ASN A 4 -48.30 10.57 -7.62
N VAL A 5 -48.32 11.28 -8.75
CA VAL A 5 -47.98 12.71 -8.77
C VAL A 5 -49.30 13.48 -8.84
N VAL A 6 -49.72 14.09 -7.72
CA VAL A 6 -50.93 14.92 -7.65
C VAL A 6 -50.51 16.39 -7.62
N PHE A 7 -50.92 17.15 -8.64
CA PHE A 7 -50.78 18.60 -8.64
C PHE A 7 -52.10 19.21 -8.18
N SER A 8 -52.08 19.92 -7.05
CA SER A 8 -53.22 20.71 -6.57
C SER A 8 -52.86 22.19 -6.59
N GLY A 9 -53.65 22.99 -7.29
CA GLY A 9 -53.63 24.44 -7.18
C GLY A 9 -55.03 25.01 -7.37
N SER A 10 -55.44 25.91 -6.47
CA SER A 10 -56.67 26.70 -6.61
C SER A 10 -56.30 28.13 -7.00
N GLY A 11 -57.02 28.69 -7.99
CA GLY A 11 -56.92 30.11 -8.35
C GLY A 11 -56.11 30.45 -9.61
N PHE A 12 -56.24 29.67 -10.70
CA PHE A 12 -55.64 30.04 -11.98
C PHE A 12 -56.59 30.94 -12.79
N ASP A 13 -56.20 32.20 -12.99
CA ASP A 13 -56.78 33.06 -14.03
C ASP A 13 -56.24 32.61 -15.40
N SER A 14 -57.15 32.49 -16.38
CA SER A 14 -57.00 32.03 -17.76
C SER A 14 -55.91 32.68 -18.61
N THR A 15 -55.13 33.63 -18.08
CA THR A 15 -54.15 34.44 -18.81
C THR A 15 -52.70 34.23 -18.37
N THR A 16 -52.43 33.50 -17.29
CA THR A 16 -51.05 33.32 -16.79
C THR A 16 -50.51 31.94 -17.17
N LYS A 17 -49.57 31.88 -18.13
CA LYS A 17 -48.78 30.66 -18.38
C LYS A 17 -47.85 30.45 -17.19
N MET A 18 -48.04 29.35 -16.47
CA MET A 18 -47.12 28.90 -15.44
C MET A 18 -46.18 27.86 -16.11
N GLU A 19 -44.93 28.25 -16.34
CA GLU A 19 -43.88 27.30 -16.70
C GLU A 19 -43.35 26.71 -15.38
N MET A 20 -43.48 25.40 -15.23
CA MET A 20 -43.03 24.67 -14.05
C MET A 20 -42.07 23.58 -14.49
N ASP A 21 -40.83 23.67 -14.01
CA ASP A 21 -39.83 22.62 -14.20
C ASP A 21 -40.05 21.52 -13.15
N VAL A 22 -40.55 20.37 -13.61
CA VAL A 22 -40.74 19.19 -12.76
C VAL A 22 -39.52 18.28 -12.89
N LYS A 23 -38.70 18.18 -11.84
CA LYS A 23 -37.62 17.20 -11.74
C LYS A 23 -38.14 15.93 -11.08
N ILE A 24 -38.14 14.82 -11.82
CA ILE A 24 -38.49 13.49 -11.31
C ILE A 24 -37.21 12.67 -11.17
N GLU A 25 -36.90 12.24 -9.96
CA GLU A 25 -35.76 11.37 -9.67
C GLU A 25 -36.29 10.00 -9.24
N GLN A 26 -35.78 8.93 -9.85
CA GLN A 26 -36.14 7.56 -9.49
C GLN A 26 -34.87 6.73 -9.29
N VAL A 27 -34.79 6.03 -8.15
CA VAL A 27 -33.76 5.03 -7.90
C VAL A 27 -34.14 3.73 -8.62
N SER A 28 -33.29 3.31 -9.57
CA SER A 28 -33.47 2.03 -10.25
C SER A 28 -32.93 0.89 -9.39
N THR A 29 -33.81 0.01 -8.93
CA THR A 29 -33.42 -1.20 -8.19
C THR A 29 -33.49 -2.42 -9.11
N PHE A 30 -32.58 -3.38 -8.90
CA PHE A 30 -32.61 -4.67 -9.57
C PHE A 30 -32.21 -5.76 -8.56
N PRO A 31 -32.98 -6.86 -8.41
CA PRO A 31 -32.70 -7.89 -7.42
C PRO A 31 -31.27 -8.43 -7.51
N ALA A 32 -30.67 -8.81 -6.39
CA ALA A 32 -29.36 -9.47 -6.38
C ALA A 32 -29.39 -10.77 -7.21
N SER A 33 -28.25 -11.12 -7.79
CA SER A 33 -28.09 -12.34 -8.60
C SER A 33 -26.74 -12.99 -8.29
N GLU A 34 -26.67 -14.30 -8.44
CA GLU A 34 -25.43 -15.07 -8.33
C GLU A 34 -24.70 -15.09 -9.67
N ALA A 35 -23.40 -15.36 -9.63
CA ALA A 35 -22.58 -15.59 -10.81
C ALA A 35 -21.46 -16.57 -10.46
N SER A 36 -21.11 -17.45 -11.39
CA SER A 36 -19.92 -18.29 -11.27
C SER A 36 -18.66 -17.45 -11.42
N ALA A 37 -17.61 -17.79 -10.68
CA ALA A 37 -16.32 -17.13 -10.77
C ALA A 37 -15.19 -18.08 -10.37
N PHE A 38 -13.98 -17.80 -10.86
CA PHE A 38 -12.75 -18.36 -10.34
C PHE A 38 -12.03 -17.34 -9.48
N MET A 39 -11.51 -17.78 -8.36
CA MET A 39 -10.56 -16.97 -7.60
C MET A 39 -9.23 -16.88 -8.38
N ILE A 40 -8.53 -15.75 -8.24
CA ILE A 40 -7.43 -15.42 -9.17
C ILE A 40 -6.25 -16.39 -9.07
N TYR A 41 -5.96 -16.92 -7.89
CA TYR A 41 -4.93 -17.94 -7.72
C TYR A 41 -5.25 -19.19 -8.57
N GLU A 42 -6.49 -19.66 -8.50
CA GLU A 42 -6.97 -20.83 -9.22
C GLU A 42 -7.00 -20.58 -10.74
N ALA A 43 -7.42 -19.38 -11.15
CA ALA A 43 -7.40 -18.97 -12.56
C ALA A 43 -5.97 -18.94 -13.14
N LEU A 44 -5.02 -18.36 -12.40
CA LEU A 44 -3.60 -18.34 -12.76
C LEU A 44 -3.02 -19.73 -12.82
N ASN A 45 -3.20 -20.55 -11.77
CA ASN A 45 -2.67 -21.90 -11.74
C ASN A 45 -3.25 -22.70 -12.91
N LYS A 46 -4.56 -22.66 -13.15
CA LYS A 46 -5.18 -23.45 -14.20
C LYS A 46 -4.74 -23.06 -15.61
N THR A 47 -4.62 -21.77 -15.87
CA THR A 47 -4.15 -21.27 -17.17
C THR A 47 -2.67 -21.59 -17.40
N LEU A 48 -1.83 -21.53 -16.36
CA LEU A 48 -0.44 -22.00 -16.42
C LEU A 48 -0.34 -23.50 -16.66
N GLU A 49 -1.08 -24.32 -15.90
CA GLU A 49 -1.09 -25.77 -16.09
C GLU A 49 -1.45 -26.16 -17.53
N ASN A 50 -2.42 -25.44 -18.12
CA ASN A 50 -2.80 -25.65 -19.52
C ASN A 50 -1.70 -25.19 -20.49
N ALA A 51 -1.03 -24.06 -20.21
CA ALA A 51 0.01 -23.51 -21.07
C ALA A 51 1.27 -24.38 -21.12
N VAL A 52 1.67 -24.97 -19.98
CA VAL A 52 2.92 -25.75 -19.89
C VAL A 52 2.72 -27.26 -19.72
N SER A 53 1.49 -27.74 -19.58
CA SER A 53 1.15 -29.16 -19.36
C SER A 53 1.77 -29.78 -18.10
N ILE A 54 2.08 -28.97 -17.08
CA ILE A 54 2.63 -29.39 -15.79
C ILE A 54 1.65 -28.97 -14.69
N LYS A 55 1.29 -29.88 -13.80
CA LYS A 55 0.34 -29.62 -12.69
C LYS A 55 1.03 -28.96 -11.49
N ARG A 56 0.27 -28.20 -10.71
CA ARG A 56 0.69 -27.61 -9.42
C ARG A 56 1.94 -26.73 -9.49
N ILE A 57 2.09 -26.01 -10.60
CA ILE A 57 3.32 -25.28 -10.92
C ILE A 57 3.36 -23.85 -10.36
N LEU A 58 2.25 -23.32 -9.83
CA LEU A 58 2.20 -21.95 -9.31
C LEU A 58 2.54 -21.86 -7.82
N LEU A 59 3.42 -20.92 -7.49
CA LEU A 59 3.62 -20.37 -6.16
C LEU A 59 3.27 -18.88 -6.16
N SER A 60 2.32 -18.48 -5.33
CA SER A 60 2.02 -17.07 -5.10
C SER A 60 1.43 -16.89 -3.70
N LYS A 61 2.21 -16.33 -2.77
CA LYS A 61 1.72 -15.88 -1.47
C LYS A 61 0.80 -14.69 -1.64
N PHE A 62 1.09 -13.80 -2.59
CA PHE A 62 0.30 -12.61 -2.89
C PHE A 62 -1.14 -12.92 -3.33
N PHE A 63 -1.34 -13.94 -4.17
CA PHE A 63 -2.67 -14.37 -4.61
C PHE A 63 -3.24 -15.52 -3.77
N GLY A 64 -2.40 -16.23 -3.02
CA GLY A 64 -2.76 -17.41 -2.25
C GLY A 64 -3.69 -17.14 -1.06
N ARG A 65 -4.50 -18.15 -0.71
CA ARG A 65 -5.43 -18.16 0.41
C ARG A 65 -5.34 -19.48 1.19
N ARG A 66 -5.97 -19.53 2.36
CA ARG A 66 -6.05 -20.75 3.18
C ARG A 66 -6.81 -21.88 2.49
N ASP A 67 -7.80 -21.55 1.67
CA ASP A 67 -8.62 -22.46 0.88
C ASP A 67 -8.10 -22.65 -0.55
N SER A 68 -6.98 -22.02 -0.93
CA SER A 68 -6.50 -22.06 -2.30
C SER A 68 -6.20 -23.47 -2.79
N GLN A 69 -6.52 -23.73 -4.05
CA GLN A 69 -6.28 -24.99 -4.72
C GLN A 69 -5.40 -24.80 -5.97
N PRO A 70 -4.44 -25.70 -6.23
CA PRO A 70 -4.17 -26.96 -5.53
C PRO A 70 -3.27 -26.82 -4.30
N ARG A 71 -2.85 -25.60 -3.95
CA ARG A 71 -1.95 -25.31 -2.82
C ARG A 71 -2.57 -24.24 -1.93
N SER A 72 -2.67 -24.55 -0.65
CA SER A 72 -3.10 -23.61 0.39
C SER A 72 -1.93 -22.82 0.96
N TYR A 73 -2.25 -21.65 1.51
CA TYR A 73 -1.30 -20.72 2.11
C TYR A 73 -1.69 -20.38 3.56
N PRO A 74 -0.72 -20.14 4.46
CA PRO A 74 -1.02 -19.91 5.88
C PRO A 74 -1.79 -18.60 6.12
N GLN A 75 -1.56 -17.62 5.26
CA GLN A 75 -2.17 -16.29 5.30
C GLN A 75 -2.83 -15.99 3.96
N ARG A 76 -3.85 -15.14 4.00
CA ARG A 76 -4.47 -14.60 2.78
C ARG A 76 -3.55 -13.51 2.24
N GLY A 77 -3.15 -13.66 0.98
CA GLY A 77 -2.38 -12.64 0.28
C GLY A 77 -3.23 -11.42 -0.07
N GLN A 78 -2.57 -10.29 -0.24
CA GLN A 78 -3.24 -9.00 -0.49
C GLN A 78 -3.99 -8.97 -1.82
N GLY A 79 -3.47 -9.63 -2.86
CA GLY A 79 -4.14 -9.76 -4.16
C GLY A 79 -5.20 -10.85 -4.22
N SER A 80 -5.43 -11.59 -3.13
CA SER A 80 -6.24 -12.80 -3.15
C SER A 80 -7.75 -12.57 -3.27
N TRP A 81 -8.23 -11.37 -2.91
CA TRP A 81 -9.65 -10.98 -2.94
C TRP A 81 -10.08 -10.41 -4.29
N LEU A 82 -9.73 -11.15 -5.34
CA LEU A 82 -10.08 -10.82 -6.71
C LEU A 82 -10.65 -12.08 -7.37
N ALA A 83 -11.78 -11.92 -8.04
CA ALA A 83 -12.46 -12.97 -8.76
C ALA A 83 -12.49 -12.67 -10.25
N LEU A 84 -12.21 -13.70 -11.05
CA LEU A 84 -12.41 -13.74 -12.49
C LEU A 84 -13.77 -14.32 -12.81
N THR A 85 -14.54 -13.61 -13.62
CA THR A 85 -15.80 -14.11 -14.19
C THR A 85 -15.92 -13.72 -15.66
N SER A 86 -17.02 -14.11 -16.31
CA SER A 86 -17.32 -13.75 -17.70
C SER A 86 -18.71 -13.12 -17.81
N GLY A 87 -18.98 -12.41 -18.90
CA GLY A 87 -20.31 -11.83 -19.12
C GLY A 87 -21.41 -12.88 -19.13
N LEU A 88 -21.19 -14.03 -19.77
CA LEU A 88 -22.12 -15.17 -19.74
C LEU A 88 -22.40 -15.67 -18.32
N TRP A 89 -21.38 -15.73 -17.45
CA TRP A 89 -21.56 -16.15 -16.06
C TRP A 89 -22.30 -15.11 -15.22
N ILE A 90 -21.99 -13.82 -15.39
CA ILE A 90 -22.73 -12.72 -14.76
C ILE A 90 -24.23 -12.77 -15.12
N ARG A 91 -24.55 -13.20 -16.34
CA ARG A 91 -25.93 -13.36 -16.84
C ARG A 91 -26.60 -14.67 -16.44
N ASN A 92 -25.94 -15.54 -15.68
CA ASN A 92 -26.41 -16.89 -15.35
C ASN A 92 -26.74 -17.73 -16.59
N PHE A 93 -25.88 -17.71 -17.60
CA PHE A 93 -26.04 -18.56 -18.78
C PHE A 93 -25.78 -20.04 -18.43
N LYS A 94 -26.86 -20.80 -18.17
CA LYS A 94 -26.81 -22.18 -17.65
C LYS A 94 -26.38 -23.25 -18.66
N GLN A 95 -26.23 -22.93 -19.96
CA GLN A 95 -25.92 -23.94 -20.99
C GLN A 95 -24.43 -24.34 -21.08
N GLY A 96 -23.66 -24.22 -20.00
CA GLY A 96 -22.34 -24.84 -19.89
C GLY A 96 -21.22 -24.21 -20.72
N LYS A 97 -21.35 -22.96 -21.18
CA LYS A 97 -20.22 -22.22 -21.75
C LYS A 97 -19.27 -21.81 -20.62
N ASN A 98 -18.02 -22.28 -20.71
CA ASN A 98 -16.96 -21.89 -19.79
C ASN A 98 -16.41 -20.51 -20.15
N ALA A 99 -15.93 -19.76 -19.16
CA ALA A 99 -15.13 -18.57 -19.41
C ALA A 99 -13.89 -18.94 -20.24
N THR A 100 -13.61 -18.15 -21.29
CA THR A 100 -12.43 -18.35 -22.14
C THR A 100 -11.35 -17.39 -21.68
N VAL A 101 -10.30 -17.92 -21.07
CA VAL A 101 -9.25 -17.13 -20.41
C VAL A 101 -7.90 -17.55 -20.97
N SER A 102 -7.12 -16.59 -21.48
CA SER A 102 -5.72 -16.83 -21.85
C SER A 102 -4.80 -16.46 -20.68
N PHE A 103 -3.71 -17.22 -20.50
CA PHE A 103 -2.73 -16.88 -19.46
C PHE A 103 -2.11 -15.50 -19.71
N GLU A 104 -1.79 -15.17 -20.97
CA GLU A 104 -1.17 -13.90 -21.32
C GLU A 104 -2.05 -12.71 -20.96
N ASP A 105 -3.34 -12.75 -21.29
CA ASP A 105 -4.26 -11.65 -21.01
C ASP A 105 -4.52 -11.49 -19.51
N LEU A 106 -4.67 -12.62 -18.79
CA LEU A 106 -4.80 -12.62 -17.33
C LEU A 106 -3.54 -12.03 -16.68
N TRP A 107 -2.36 -12.48 -17.10
CA TRP A 107 -1.08 -11.99 -16.60
C TRP A 107 -0.88 -10.50 -16.86
N ARG A 108 -1.09 -10.04 -18.10
CA ARG A 108 -0.96 -8.63 -18.48
C ARG A 108 -1.91 -7.75 -17.67
N THR A 109 -3.14 -8.22 -17.49
CA THR A 109 -4.15 -7.54 -16.67
C THR A 109 -3.67 -7.41 -15.21
N LEU A 110 -3.31 -8.52 -14.56
CA LEU A 110 -2.89 -8.50 -13.16
C LEU A 110 -1.62 -7.67 -12.96
N ASN A 111 -0.64 -7.78 -13.87
CA ASN A 111 0.55 -6.93 -13.84
C ASN A 111 0.19 -5.44 -13.93
N ALA A 112 -0.80 -5.06 -14.75
CA ALA A 112 -1.21 -3.68 -14.93
C ALA A 112 -1.96 -3.09 -13.72
N ILE A 113 -2.77 -3.87 -13.01
CA ILE A 113 -3.58 -3.37 -11.89
C ILE A 113 -2.88 -3.50 -10.52
N LEU A 114 -1.96 -4.47 -10.37
CA LEU A 114 -1.39 -4.84 -9.07
C LEU A 114 0.13 -4.68 -8.99
N ASN A 115 0.83 -4.35 -10.09
CA ASN A 115 2.29 -4.29 -10.13
C ASN A 115 2.96 -5.57 -9.59
N VAL A 116 2.53 -6.73 -10.10
CA VAL A 116 3.10 -8.04 -9.77
C VAL A 116 4.16 -8.46 -10.79
N GLY A 117 5.21 -9.14 -10.34
CA GLY A 117 6.26 -9.75 -11.15
C GLY A 117 6.08 -11.27 -11.27
N MET A 118 6.72 -11.86 -12.27
CA MET A 118 6.76 -13.31 -12.46
C MET A 118 8.19 -13.80 -12.68
N GLY A 119 8.53 -14.93 -12.06
CA GLY A 119 9.80 -15.62 -12.23
C GLY A 119 9.61 -17.14 -12.28
N VAL A 120 10.70 -17.85 -12.58
CA VAL A 120 10.79 -19.30 -12.44
C VAL A 120 11.81 -19.58 -11.35
N GLU A 121 11.44 -20.41 -10.39
CA GLU A 121 12.30 -20.79 -9.26
C GLU A 121 12.40 -22.30 -9.13
N ARG A 122 13.61 -22.80 -8.87
CA ARG A 122 13.83 -24.21 -8.59
C ARG A 122 13.75 -24.49 -7.09
N ILE A 123 12.87 -25.40 -6.67
CA ILE A 123 12.69 -25.87 -5.30
C ILE A 123 12.74 -27.40 -5.31
N SER A 124 13.65 -28.00 -4.54
CA SER A 124 13.80 -29.47 -4.46
C SER A 124 13.85 -30.15 -5.83
N ASP A 125 14.61 -29.57 -6.76
CA ASP A 125 14.80 -30.01 -8.16
C ASP A 125 13.61 -29.84 -9.13
N GLU A 126 12.49 -29.27 -8.67
CA GLU A 126 11.34 -28.92 -9.50
C GLU A 126 11.29 -27.41 -9.79
N ASP A 127 10.87 -27.03 -10.99
CA ASP A 127 10.72 -25.64 -11.39
C ASP A 127 9.28 -25.17 -11.18
N TYR A 128 9.12 -24.04 -10.49
CA TYR A 128 7.84 -23.42 -10.18
C TYR A 128 7.77 -22.03 -10.80
N PHE A 129 6.59 -21.66 -11.31
CA PHE A 129 6.28 -20.27 -11.59
C PHE A 129 5.99 -19.56 -10.28
N VAL A 130 6.65 -18.43 -10.04
CA VAL A 130 6.45 -17.61 -8.86
C VAL A 130 5.89 -16.27 -9.29
N ILE A 131 4.72 -15.92 -8.75
CA ILE A 131 4.05 -14.64 -9.01
C ILE A 131 3.85 -13.92 -7.68
N GLU A 132 4.49 -12.76 -7.53
CA GLU A 132 4.47 -11.97 -6.30
C GLU A 132 4.52 -10.49 -6.66
N GLU A 133 4.46 -9.59 -5.68
CA GLU A 133 4.73 -8.17 -5.93
C GLU A 133 6.11 -7.96 -6.55
N VAL A 134 6.25 -6.95 -7.40
CA VAL A 134 7.52 -6.71 -8.09
C VAL A 134 8.69 -6.52 -7.10
N GLU A 135 8.46 -5.86 -5.96
CA GLU A 135 9.48 -5.62 -4.94
C GLU A 135 10.06 -6.90 -4.36
N ASN A 136 9.25 -7.97 -4.27
CA ASN A 136 9.70 -9.28 -3.80
C ASN A 136 10.87 -9.82 -4.65
N PHE A 137 10.96 -9.42 -5.92
CA PHE A 137 12.03 -9.83 -6.82
C PHE A 137 13.32 -9.00 -6.64
N TYR A 138 13.23 -7.74 -6.21
CA TYR A 138 14.36 -6.80 -6.14
C TYR A 138 14.76 -6.53 -4.68
N GLN A 139 15.30 -7.57 -4.03
CA GLN A 139 15.64 -7.54 -2.60
C GLN A 139 17.04 -6.97 -2.35
N ASP A 140 17.20 -6.15 -1.31
CA ASP A 140 18.48 -5.55 -0.92
C ASP A 140 19.42 -6.54 -0.20
N LYS A 141 19.65 -7.70 -0.80
CA LYS A 141 20.60 -8.71 -0.34
C LYS A 141 21.66 -8.92 -1.42
N VAL A 142 22.88 -8.47 -1.14
CA VAL A 142 24.03 -8.66 -2.05
C VAL A 142 24.36 -10.15 -2.12
N TRP A 143 24.27 -10.73 -3.31
CA TRP A 143 24.64 -12.12 -3.56
C TRP A 143 26.16 -12.29 -3.70
N LYS A 144 26.79 -11.41 -4.47
CA LYS A 144 28.23 -11.47 -4.73
C LYS A 144 28.80 -10.12 -5.11
N GLU A 145 30.06 -9.92 -4.73
CA GLU A 145 30.87 -8.78 -5.12
C GLU A 145 32.01 -9.23 -6.03
N PHE A 146 32.17 -8.56 -7.17
CA PHE A 146 33.25 -8.81 -8.11
C PHE A 146 34.31 -7.71 -8.00
N LYS A 147 35.55 -8.11 -7.78
CA LYS A 147 36.74 -7.25 -7.74
C LYS A 147 37.62 -7.47 -8.97
N ASN A 148 38.45 -6.49 -9.30
CA ASN A 148 39.44 -6.56 -10.39
C ASN A 148 38.81 -6.85 -11.78
N ILE A 149 37.62 -6.30 -12.04
CA ILE A 149 36.98 -6.36 -13.35
C ILE A 149 37.65 -5.32 -14.26
N LYS A 150 38.13 -5.76 -15.41
CA LYS A 150 38.91 -4.89 -16.32
C LYS A 150 38.04 -3.94 -17.13
N ASP A 151 36.92 -4.46 -17.64
CA ASP A 151 36.05 -3.74 -18.58
C ASP A 151 34.65 -3.67 -17.97
N ILE A 152 34.35 -2.54 -17.34
CA ILE A 152 33.01 -2.18 -16.87
C ILE A 152 32.47 -1.11 -17.81
N ASP A 153 31.37 -1.40 -18.48
CA ASP A 153 30.64 -0.47 -19.32
C ASP A 153 29.35 -0.05 -18.59
N ILE A 154 29.12 1.26 -18.46
CA ILE A 154 27.91 1.82 -17.86
C ILE A 154 27.21 2.65 -18.91
N ASP A 155 26.05 2.18 -19.37
CA ASP A 155 25.25 2.88 -20.37
C ASP A 155 23.85 3.22 -19.86
N VAL A 156 23.27 4.24 -20.46
CA VAL A 156 21.90 4.67 -20.17
C VAL A 156 20.93 3.63 -20.77
N ALA A 157 20.02 3.12 -19.95
CA ALA A 157 18.95 2.25 -20.38
C ALA A 157 17.80 3.09 -20.98
N GLU A 158 17.97 3.53 -22.23
CA GLU A 158 17.01 4.40 -22.92
C GLU A 158 15.59 3.81 -22.98
N ASP A 159 15.46 2.48 -23.05
CA ASP A 159 14.19 1.75 -23.03
C ASP A 159 13.46 1.81 -21.68
N LEU A 160 14.15 2.17 -20.60
CA LEU A 160 13.59 2.34 -19.26
C LEU A 160 13.28 3.81 -18.93
N ARG A 161 13.65 4.75 -19.82
CA ARG A 161 13.23 6.15 -19.73
C ARG A 161 11.88 6.29 -20.41
N TYR A 162 10.93 6.94 -19.73
CA TYR A 162 9.60 7.19 -20.24
C TYR A 162 9.23 8.67 -20.09
N ASN A 163 8.48 9.19 -21.05
CA ASN A 163 7.94 10.54 -20.99
C ASN A 163 6.41 10.58 -21.04
N ALA A 164 5.77 9.50 -21.46
CA ALA A 164 4.33 9.31 -21.47
C ALA A 164 3.95 8.04 -20.68
N TYR A 165 2.76 8.08 -20.06
CA TYR A 165 2.23 7.01 -19.23
C TYR A 165 0.77 6.79 -19.61
N SER A 166 0.41 5.54 -19.91
CA SER A 166 -0.97 5.15 -20.22
C SER A 166 -1.37 4.03 -19.27
N TYR A 167 -2.48 4.18 -18.57
CA TYR A 167 -2.92 3.23 -17.54
C TYR A 167 -4.45 3.19 -17.42
N GLY A 168 -4.97 2.14 -16.78
CA GLY A 168 -6.42 1.92 -16.64
C GLY A 168 -6.91 0.72 -17.45
N PHE A 169 -8.04 0.87 -18.13
CA PHE A 169 -8.78 -0.26 -18.72
C PHE A 169 -9.06 -0.05 -20.21
N GLU A 170 -8.89 -1.11 -21.00
CA GLU A 170 -9.15 -1.09 -22.45
C GLU A 170 -10.64 -1.01 -22.77
N LYS A 171 -11.46 -1.71 -21.99
CA LYS A 171 -12.91 -1.81 -22.20
C LYS A 171 -13.65 -1.46 -20.91
N TYR A 172 -14.65 -0.60 -21.05
CA TYR A 172 -15.53 -0.10 -19.99
C TYR A 172 -16.86 0.33 -20.61
N GLU A 173 -17.89 0.56 -19.79
CA GLU A 173 -19.20 0.99 -20.29
C GLU A 173 -19.20 2.48 -20.64
N ASN A 174 -19.48 2.81 -21.90
CA ASN A 174 -19.44 4.18 -22.41
C ASN A 174 -20.74 4.65 -23.11
N GLU A 175 -21.70 3.76 -23.35
CA GLU A 175 -22.91 4.07 -24.13
C GLU A 175 -24.20 4.05 -23.29
N ALA A 176 -24.26 3.23 -22.25
CA ALA A 176 -25.42 3.08 -21.39
C ALA A 176 -25.60 4.25 -20.40
N PHE A 177 -26.62 4.12 -19.53
CA PHE A 177 -26.98 5.13 -18.53
C PHE A 177 -25.78 5.59 -17.69
N ASN A 178 -25.57 6.91 -17.62
CA ASN A 178 -24.56 7.57 -16.80
C ASN A 178 -23.11 7.15 -17.11
N SER A 179 -22.78 6.84 -18.37
CA SER A 179 -21.41 6.50 -18.79
C SER A 179 -20.36 7.58 -18.44
N LEU A 180 -20.76 8.84 -18.30
CA LEU A 180 -19.89 9.93 -17.83
C LEU A 180 -19.45 9.78 -16.37
N ASP A 181 -20.12 8.95 -15.57
CA ASP A 181 -19.81 8.70 -14.15
C ASP A 181 -18.82 7.54 -13.95
N GLU A 182 -18.54 6.74 -14.99
CA GLU A 182 -17.59 5.62 -14.93
C GLU A 182 -16.15 6.13 -14.81
N PHE A 183 -15.41 5.65 -13.82
CA PHE A 183 -14.03 6.08 -13.53
C PHE A 183 -12.98 5.00 -13.83
N LEU A 184 -13.40 3.75 -14.05
CA LEU A 184 -12.53 2.64 -14.42
C LEU A 184 -12.27 2.65 -15.92
N THR A 185 -11.71 3.74 -16.40
CA THR A 185 -11.46 4.04 -17.82
C THR A 185 -9.96 4.14 -18.10
N LYS A 186 -9.60 4.64 -19.27
CA LYS A 186 -8.21 4.89 -19.66
C LYS A 186 -7.79 6.32 -19.31
N HIS A 187 -6.65 6.44 -18.63
CA HIS A 187 -6.04 7.72 -18.28
C HIS A 187 -4.61 7.81 -18.85
N SER A 188 -4.15 9.05 -19.08
CA SER A 188 -2.78 9.32 -19.50
C SER A 188 -2.12 10.45 -18.69
N ARG A 189 -0.81 10.29 -18.50
CA ARG A 189 0.08 11.26 -17.87
C ARG A 189 1.32 11.46 -18.72
N SER A 190 2.05 12.54 -18.48
CA SER A 190 3.38 12.73 -19.06
C SER A 190 4.26 13.55 -18.13
N ASN A 191 5.57 13.57 -18.41
CA ASN A 191 6.51 14.49 -17.78
C ASN A 191 7.14 15.40 -18.84
N ASP A 192 7.99 16.33 -18.39
CA ASP A 192 8.60 17.35 -19.27
C ASP A 192 9.90 16.89 -19.90
N ASN A 193 10.20 15.59 -19.82
CA ASN A 193 11.31 15.01 -20.54
C ASN A 193 11.01 15.03 -22.05
N LYS A 194 11.70 15.93 -22.75
CA LYS A 194 11.60 16.09 -24.22
C LYS A 194 12.61 15.24 -24.98
N THR A 195 13.53 14.58 -24.29
CA THR A 195 14.62 13.81 -24.92
C THR A 195 14.25 12.37 -25.22
N THR A 196 13.25 11.83 -24.50
CA THR A 196 12.72 10.48 -24.70
C THR A 196 11.29 10.56 -25.23
N SER A 197 10.85 9.57 -26.02
CA SER A 197 9.48 9.48 -26.55
C SER A 197 8.79 8.16 -26.22
N ASN A 198 9.28 7.43 -25.21
CA ASN A 198 8.77 6.14 -24.83
C ASN A 198 7.53 6.27 -23.93
N THR A 199 6.57 5.39 -24.17
CA THR A 199 5.34 5.30 -23.38
C THR A 199 5.39 4.08 -22.46
N TYR A 200 5.24 4.30 -21.16
CA TYR A 200 4.98 3.21 -20.21
C TYR A 200 3.49 2.89 -20.21
N SER A 201 3.12 1.70 -20.68
CA SER A 201 1.72 1.30 -20.84
C SER A 201 1.34 0.16 -19.89
N LYS A 202 0.31 0.39 -19.08
CA LYS A 202 -0.32 -0.56 -18.15
C LYS A 202 -1.84 -0.50 -18.27
N ILE A 203 -2.31 -0.96 -19.42
CA ILE A 203 -3.74 -1.09 -19.73
C ILE A 203 -4.18 -2.53 -19.49
N SER A 204 -5.19 -2.69 -18.63
CA SER A 204 -5.87 -3.97 -18.38
C SER A 204 -6.76 -4.35 -19.55
N LYS A 205 -6.72 -5.64 -19.92
CA LYS A 205 -7.61 -6.20 -20.94
C LYS A 205 -8.97 -6.60 -20.37
N TYR A 206 -9.01 -7.05 -19.12
CA TYR A 206 -10.28 -7.46 -18.49
C TYR A 206 -11.02 -6.25 -17.94
N ILE A 207 -12.35 -6.36 -18.01
CA ILE A 207 -13.27 -5.29 -17.63
C ILE A 207 -13.37 -5.26 -16.10
N MET A 208 -13.19 -4.07 -15.53
CA MET A 208 -13.48 -3.81 -14.11
C MET A 208 -14.58 -2.77 -13.92
N SER A 209 -15.08 -2.15 -15.00
CA SER A 209 -16.15 -1.15 -14.98
C SER A 209 -17.38 -1.62 -14.21
N GLY A 210 -17.77 -0.83 -13.21
CA GLY A 210 -18.94 -1.12 -12.37
C GLY A 210 -20.24 -1.03 -13.17
N TYR A 211 -20.31 -0.08 -14.09
CA TYR A 211 -21.46 0.06 -14.99
C TYR A 211 -21.55 -1.11 -15.97
N ALA A 212 -20.43 -1.57 -16.56
CA ALA A 212 -20.44 -2.74 -17.45
C ALA A 212 -20.89 -4.01 -16.73
N ILE A 213 -20.44 -4.22 -15.49
CA ILE A 213 -20.90 -5.32 -14.62
C ILE A 213 -22.41 -5.23 -14.43
N GLU A 214 -22.94 -4.06 -14.06
CA GLU A 214 -24.37 -3.90 -13.76
C GLU A 214 -25.27 -4.00 -14.99
N VAL A 215 -24.87 -3.43 -16.13
CA VAL A 215 -25.58 -3.54 -17.41
C VAL A 215 -25.66 -5.01 -17.84
N THR A 216 -24.54 -5.74 -17.73
CA THR A 216 -24.49 -7.17 -18.02
C THR A 216 -25.36 -7.96 -17.06
N ARG A 217 -25.28 -7.68 -15.76
CA ARG A 217 -26.07 -8.35 -14.72
C ARG A 217 -27.57 -8.12 -14.87
N ARG A 218 -28.02 -6.94 -15.31
CA ARG A 218 -29.45 -6.67 -15.54
C ARG A 218 -30.04 -7.47 -16.69
N LYS A 219 -29.22 -7.86 -17.67
CA LYS A 219 -29.61 -8.71 -18.81
C LYS A 219 -29.57 -10.22 -18.44
N GLN A 220 -30.12 -10.60 -17.28
CA GLN A 220 -30.17 -12.00 -16.85
C GLN A 220 -30.77 -12.90 -17.93
N PHE A 221 -30.10 -14.01 -18.24
CA PHE A 221 -30.49 -14.89 -19.35
C PHE A 221 -31.92 -15.40 -19.22
N ASP A 222 -32.34 -15.80 -18.02
CA ASP A 222 -33.70 -16.27 -17.74
C ASP A 222 -34.79 -15.22 -18.07
N LYS A 223 -34.43 -13.93 -18.12
CA LYS A 223 -35.33 -12.82 -18.48
C LYS A 223 -35.14 -12.30 -19.90
N THR A 224 -33.98 -12.55 -20.50
CA THR A 224 -33.60 -11.98 -21.80
C THR A 224 -32.93 -13.03 -22.70
N ALA A 225 -33.51 -14.23 -22.76
CA ALA A 225 -32.91 -15.40 -23.42
C ALA A 225 -32.65 -15.20 -24.93
N THR A 226 -33.33 -14.24 -25.56
CA THR A 226 -33.22 -13.92 -26.99
C THR A 226 -32.30 -12.73 -27.28
N THR A 227 -31.74 -12.07 -26.26
CA THR A 227 -30.84 -10.92 -26.45
C THR A 227 -29.41 -11.29 -26.07
N SER A 228 -28.47 -10.92 -26.92
CA SER A 228 -27.04 -10.94 -26.60
C SER A 228 -26.67 -9.71 -25.77
N SER A 229 -25.68 -9.86 -24.90
CA SER A 229 -24.95 -8.71 -24.36
C SER A 229 -23.70 -8.51 -25.21
N GLU A 230 -23.30 -7.26 -25.41
CA GLU A 230 -22.00 -6.96 -26.04
C GLU A 230 -20.80 -7.47 -25.21
N TYR A 231 -21.05 -7.77 -23.93
CA TYR A 231 -20.07 -8.26 -22.98
C TYR A 231 -20.06 -9.77 -22.80
N ASP A 232 -20.86 -10.53 -23.55
CA ASP A 232 -21.02 -11.98 -23.34
C ASP A 232 -19.68 -12.72 -23.40
N ASP A 233 -18.83 -12.37 -24.36
CA ASP A 233 -17.54 -13.02 -24.59
C ASP A 233 -16.37 -12.37 -23.82
N ASP A 234 -16.63 -11.34 -23.00
CA ASP A 234 -15.60 -10.67 -22.21
C ASP A 234 -15.41 -11.29 -20.83
N ASN A 235 -14.19 -11.13 -20.31
CA ASN A 235 -13.84 -11.46 -18.94
C ASN A 235 -13.84 -10.22 -18.05
N PHE A 236 -14.28 -10.41 -16.82
CA PHE A 236 -14.38 -9.39 -15.80
C PHE A 236 -13.51 -9.75 -14.60
N LEU A 237 -12.95 -8.73 -13.96
CA LEU A 237 -12.38 -8.85 -12.62
C LEU A 237 -13.24 -8.09 -11.62
N ILE A 238 -13.58 -8.76 -10.52
CA ILE A 238 -14.42 -8.21 -9.47
C ILE A 238 -13.67 -8.36 -8.14
N ALA A 239 -13.38 -7.22 -7.52
CA ALA A 239 -12.88 -7.12 -6.17
C ALA A 239 -13.96 -7.67 -5.22
N LEU A 240 -13.53 -8.40 -4.21
CA LEU A 240 -14.43 -9.07 -3.29
C LEU A 240 -14.20 -8.57 -1.87
N SER A 241 -15.24 -8.53 -1.06
CA SER A 241 -15.15 -8.24 0.37
C SER A 241 -15.47 -9.49 1.20
N ASP A 242 -14.73 -9.63 2.30
CA ASP A 242 -15.18 -10.43 3.43
C ASP A 242 -16.36 -9.67 4.03
N LYS A 243 -17.60 -10.07 3.74
CA LYS A 243 -18.71 -9.55 4.54
C LYS A 243 -18.61 -10.25 5.91
N GLU A 244 -18.14 -9.52 6.91
CA GLU A 244 -18.48 -9.80 8.31
C GLU A 244 -20.00 -9.70 8.39
N ILE A 245 -20.68 -10.82 8.61
CA ILE A 245 -22.14 -10.76 8.52
C ILE A 245 -22.79 -10.38 9.83
N GLN A 246 -22.34 -10.83 11.00
CA GLN A 246 -22.91 -10.33 12.26
C GLN A 246 -21.93 -10.51 13.42
N ARG A 247 -21.80 -9.46 14.24
CA ARG A 247 -21.29 -9.55 15.62
C ARG A 247 -22.45 -9.99 16.51
N ILE A 248 -22.39 -11.21 17.02
CA ILE A 248 -23.44 -11.73 17.91
C ILE A 248 -22.99 -11.61 19.36
N VAL A 249 -23.88 -11.08 20.21
CA VAL A 249 -23.72 -10.97 21.66
C VAL A 249 -24.74 -11.91 22.31
N GLY A 250 -24.25 -12.96 22.97
CA GLY A 250 -25.06 -13.98 23.66
C GLY A 250 -24.91 -15.37 23.04
N VAL A 251 -24.18 -16.25 23.71
CA VAL A 251 -23.84 -17.60 23.24
C VAL A 251 -24.01 -18.55 24.41
N ASP A 252 -24.77 -19.62 24.20
CA ASP A 252 -24.87 -20.73 25.13
C ASP A 252 -24.17 -21.96 24.50
N LEU A 253 -23.50 -22.76 25.32
CA LEU A 253 -22.89 -24.03 24.88
C LEU A 253 -23.84 -25.17 25.27
N ASP A 254 -24.16 -26.06 24.34
CA ASP A 254 -24.92 -27.28 24.64
C ASP A 254 -23.96 -28.34 25.19
N GLU A 255 -24.20 -28.84 26.40
CA GLU A 255 -23.37 -29.89 26.99
C GLU A 255 -23.58 -31.21 26.21
N GLY A 256 -22.49 -31.73 25.62
CA GLY A 256 -22.45 -33.10 25.07
C GLY A 256 -22.56 -33.24 23.55
N ASN A 257 -22.67 -32.14 22.78
CA ASN A 257 -22.63 -32.19 21.32
C ASN A 257 -21.72 -31.07 20.74
N ASN A 258 -21.12 -31.25 19.56
CA ASN A 258 -20.20 -30.29 18.91
C ASN A 258 -20.90 -29.00 18.39
N TYR A 259 -21.95 -28.54 19.07
CA TYR A 259 -22.76 -27.41 18.63
C TYR A 259 -22.54 -26.19 19.52
N LEU A 260 -22.43 -25.05 18.85
CA LEU A 260 -22.54 -23.74 19.46
C LEU A 260 -24.00 -23.27 19.31
N ILE A 261 -24.68 -22.99 20.42
CA ILE A 261 -26.07 -22.50 20.40
C ILE A 261 -26.03 -20.98 20.39
N ILE A 262 -26.67 -20.39 19.39
CA ILE A 262 -26.82 -18.94 19.33
C ILE A 262 -28.29 -18.56 19.24
N SER A 263 -28.71 -17.76 20.21
CA SER A 263 -30.04 -17.16 20.26
C SER A 263 -30.00 -15.80 19.55
N GLY A 264 -30.64 -15.68 18.38
CA GLY A 264 -30.63 -14.44 17.61
C GLY A 264 -31.35 -14.53 16.27
N ALA A 265 -31.53 -13.39 15.59
CA ALA A 265 -32.06 -13.32 14.24
C ALA A 265 -30.91 -13.40 13.21
N PHE A 266 -30.88 -14.48 12.45
CA PHE A 266 -29.89 -14.71 11.40
C PHE A 266 -30.51 -14.45 10.03
N ASP A 267 -29.73 -13.89 9.12
CA ASP A 267 -30.04 -13.95 7.70
C ASP A 267 -29.92 -15.41 7.24
N ASN A 268 -30.80 -15.87 6.33
CA ASN A 268 -30.77 -17.20 5.70
C ASN A 268 -29.52 -17.37 4.80
N LEU A 269 -28.35 -17.43 5.41
CA LEU A 269 -27.06 -17.53 4.73
C LEU A 269 -26.29 -18.75 5.22
N THR A 270 -25.48 -19.33 4.33
CA THR A 270 -24.58 -20.44 4.66
C THR A 270 -23.26 -19.87 5.18
N TYR A 271 -22.97 -20.13 6.45
CA TYR A 271 -21.72 -19.70 7.09
C TYR A 271 -20.69 -20.83 7.04
N SER A 272 -19.43 -20.47 6.85
CA SER A 272 -18.33 -21.42 6.60
C SER A 272 -17.32 -21.47 7.71
N SER A 273 -17.17 -20.35 8.40
CA SER A 273 -16.35 -20.27 9.58
C SER A 273 -16.89 -19.27 10.57
N VAL A 274 -16.49 -19.47 11.82
CA VAL A 274 -16.79 -18.60 12.93
C VAL A 274 -15.48 -18.25 13.65
N ILE A 275 -15.30 -16.99 13.99
CA ILE A 275 -14.25 -16.53 14.89
C ILE A 275 -14.90 -16.22 16.24
N ILE A 276 -14.36 -16.82 17.29
CA ILE A 276 -14.76 -16.60 18.67
C ILE A 276 -13.62 -15.81 19.35
N GLN A 277 -13.97 -14.74 20.05
CA GLN A 277 -13.02 -13.86 20.73
C GLN A 277 -13.55 -13.43 22.09
N ASN A 278 -12.63 -13.17 23.02
CA ASN A 278 -12.90 -12.66 24.37
C ASN A 278 -13.75 -13.61 25.23
N THR A 279 -13.72 -14.91 24.95
CA THR A 279 -14.35 -15.94 25.79
C THR A 279 -13.44 -16.45 26.89
N GLY A 280 -12.12 -16.27 26.74
CA GLY A 280 -11.11 -16.75 27.68
C GLY A 280 -10.74 -18.24 27.53
N PHE A 281 -11.55 -19.05 26.83
CA PHE A 281 -11.31 -20.50 26.69
C PHE A 281 -11.66 -21.11 25.32
N LEU A 282 -12.42 -20.42 24.47
CA LEU A 282 -12.79 -20.85 23.11
C LEU A 282 -12.33 -19.85 22.04
N ASP A 283 -11.36 -19.00 22.35
CA ASP A 283 -10.87 -18.03 21.37
C ASP A 283 -10.16 -18.73 20.22
N GLY A 284 -10.63 -18.49 18.99
CA GLY A 284 -10.16 -19.24 17.84
C GLY A 284 -11.01 -19.05 16.59
N SER A 285 -10.55 -19.67 15.49
CA SER A 285 -11.29 -19.73 14.23
C SER A 285 -11.69 -21.18 13.97
N TYR A 286 -12.98 -21.41 13.77
CA TYR A 286 -13.59 -22.72 13.63
C TYR A 286 -14.32 -22.83 12.30
N GLN A 287 -14.27 -24.00 11.67
CA GLN A 287 -15.06 -24.29 10.48
C GLN A 287 -16.48 -24.69 10.89
N VAL A 288 -17.47 -24.17 10.18
CA VAL A 288 -18.87 -24.55 10.34
C VAL A 288 -19.12 -25.81 9.52
N VAL A 289 -19.69 -26.84 10.15
CA VAL A 289 -20.09 -28.09 9.50
C VAL A 289 -21.51 -27.96 8.99
N GLU A 290 -22.43 -27.54 9.86
CA GLU A 290 -23.84 -27.41 9.57
C GLU A 290 -24.46 -26.31 10.46
N ILE A 291 -25.57 -25.72 9.99
CA ILE A 291 -26.40 -24.81 10.77
C ILE A 291 -27.82 -25.34 10.77
N ILE A 292 -28.35 -25.58 11.97
CA ILE A 292 -29.66 -26.18 12.18
C ILE A 292 -30.54 -25.18 12.91
N PHE A 293 -31.73 -24.91 12.38
CA PHE A 293 -32.74 -24.08 13.05
C PHE A 293 -33.78 -24.97 13.73
N ILE A 294 -33.83 -24.96 15.06
CA ILE A 294 -34.77 -25.74 15.87
C ILE A 294 -35.37 -24.82 16.94
N ASP A 295 -36.70 -24.81 17.06
CA ASP A 295 -37.44 -24.14 18.14
C ASP A 295 -37.10 -22.65 18.33
N GLY A 296 -36.82 -21.93 17.25
CA GLY A 296 -36.51 -20.49 17.31
C GLY A 296 -35.05 -20.16 17.59
N VAL A 297 -34.16 -21.16 17.63
CA VAL A 297 -32.74 -21.02 17.94
C VAL A 297 -31.90 -21.65 16.82
N TYR A 298 -30.76 -21.02 16.50
CA TYR A 298 -29.79 -21.56 15.56
C TYR A 298 -28.71 -22.34 16.32
N LYS A 299 -28.48 -23.59 15.91
CA LYS A 299 -27.38 -24.43 16.36
C LYS A 299 -26.33 -24.51 15.25
N ILE A 300 -25.10 -24.13 15.55
CA ILE A 300 -23.97 -24.18 14.61
C ILE A 300 -23.07 -25.34 15.00
N GLU A 301 -22.98 -26.36 14.16
CA GLU A 301 -22.03 -27.46 14.35
C GLU A 301 -20.63 -27.00 13.92
N LEU A 302 -19.64 -27.21 14.78
CA LEU A 302 -18.25 -26.88 14.50
C LEU A 302 -17.44 -28.15 14.20
N ASN A 303 -16.45 -28.04 13.31
CA ASN A 303 -15.48 -29.12 13.07
C ASN A 303 -14.42 -29.18 14.20
N TYR A 304 -14.87 -29.15 15.44
CA TYR A 304 -14.04 -29.16 16.65
C TYR A 304 -14.84 -29.76 17.81
N ALA A 305 -14.22 -30.72 18.52
CA ALA A 305 -14.81 -31.28 19.73
C ALA A 305 -14.63 -30.31 20.90
N LEU A 306 -15.73 -29.69 21.34
CA LEU A 306 -15.70 -28.78 22.49
C LEU A 306 -15.31 -29.57 23.77
N PRO A 307 -14.47 -29.01 24.65
CA PRO A 307 -14.13 -29.68 25.91
C PRO A 307 -15.39 -29.94 26.74
N ILE A 308 -15.62 -31.20 27.12
CA ILE A 308 -16.91 -31.72 27.62
C ILE A 308 -17.36 -31.15 28.99
N ASN A 309 -16.57 -30.32 29.67
CA ASN A 309 -16.72 -30.16 31.14
C ASN A 309 -16.86 -28.73 31.66
N THR A 310 -17.51 -27.80 30.97
CA THR A 310 -17.83 -26.51 31.58
C THR A 310 -19.12 -25.90 31.03
N SER A 311 -20.22 -26.04 31.79
CA SER A 311 -21.31 -25.05 31.83
C SER A 311 -20.72 -23.72 32.30
N THR A 312 -20.06 -23.04 31.38
CA THR A 312 -19.49 -21.71 31.58
C THR A 312 -20.35 -20.77 30.79
N GLN A 313 -21.12 -19.95 31.50
CA GLN A 313 -21.74 -18.80 30.88
C GLN A 313 -20.61 -17.92 30.34
N ILE A 314 -20.67 -17.68 29.04
CA ILE A 314 -19.71 -16.86 28.32
C ILE A 314 -19.85 -15.41 28.82
N GLU A 315 -18.75 -14.76 29.18
CA GLU A 315 -18.77 -13.41 29.77
C GLU A 315 -19.46 -12.39 28.84
N ALA A 316 -20.10 -11.37 29.43
CA ALA A 316 -20.97 -10.38 28.79
C ALA A 316 -20.33 -9.55 27.64
N ASN A 317 -19.05 -9.75 27.33
CA ASN A 317 -18.29 -9.03 26.29
C ASN A 317 -17.74 -9.94 25.18
N SER A 318 -18.07 -11.23 25.20
CA SER A 318 -17.58 -12.18 24.20
C SER A 318 -18.14 -11.86 22.81
N GLN A 319 -17.32 -12.08 21.78
CA GLN A 319 -17.66 -11.77 20.40
C GLN A 319 -17.64 -13.03 19.55
N ILE A 320 -18.72 -13.24 18.82
CA ILE A 320 -18.76 -14.20 17.72
C ILE A 320 -18.91 -13.44 16.41
N ILE A 321 -17.97 -13.71 15.51
CA ILE A 321 -17.91 -13.15 14.17
C ILE A 321 -18.11 -14.31 13.19
N MET A 322 -19.21 -14.30 12.44
CA MET A 322 -19.49 -15.34 11.46
C MET A 322 -19.18 -14.87 10.04
N PHE A 323 -18.61 -15.78 9.25
CA PHE A 323 -18.25 -15.56 7.87
C PHE A 323 -19.09 -16.46 6.96
N VAL A 324 -19.65 -15.90 5.90
CA VAL A 324 -20.36 -16.67 4.88
C VAL A 324 -19.42 -17.20 3.81
N ASP A 325 -19.78 -18.36 3.25
CA ASP A 325 -19.13 -18.92 2.05
C ASP A 325 -19.51 -18.17 0.76
N ARG A 326 -20.17 -17.02 0.90
CA ARG A 326 -20.57 -16.20 -0.23
C ARG A 326 -19.62 -15.03 -0.36
N LEU A 327 -18.74 -15.14 -1.35
CA LEU A 327 -17.93 -14.03 -1.83
C LEU A 327 -18.88 -12.95 -2.36
N ILE A 328 -18.83 -11.77 -1.76
CA ILE A 328 -19.66 -10.63 -2.16
C ILE A 328 -18.76 -9.64 -2.89
N PRO A 329 -19.22 -9.05 -4.00
CA PRO A 329 -18.48 -7.97 -4.65
C PRO A 329 -18.27 -6.81 -3.69
N GLU A 330 -17.02 -6.38 -3.58
CA GLU A 330 -16.66 -5.19 -2.82
C GLU A 330 -17.36 -3.97 -3.40
N LYS A 331 -18.01 -3.19 -2.52
CA LYS A 331 -18.57 -1.88 -2.85
C LYS A 331 -17.71 -0.76 -2.28
N ASN A 332 -18.32 0.18 -1.57
CA ASN A 332 -17.63 1.27 -0.89
C ASN A 332 -17.45 1.03 0.62
N GLU A 333 -17.82 -0.14 1.15
CA GLU A 333 -17.64 -0.48 2.57
C GLU A 333 -16.18 -0.33 3.03
N ASN A 334 -15.26 -0.49 2.07
CA ASN A 334 -13.83 -0.40 2.23
C ASN A 334 -13.27 1.00 1.93
N CYS A 335 -14.13 2.00 1.77
CA CYS A 335 -13.74 3.38 1.50
C CYS A 335 -14.20 4.29 2.65
N SER A 336 -13.30 5.10 3.19
CA SER A 336 -13.61 6.14 4.15
C SER A 336 -14.10 7.43 3.49
N LEU A 337 -13.81 7.62 2.20
CA LEU A 337 -14.26 8.75 1.39
C LEU A 337 -14.54 8.29 -0.04
N VAL A 338 -15.66 8.74 -0.61
CA VAL A 338 -15.98 8.61 -2.04
C VAL A 338 -16.82 9.82 -2.45
N GLU A 339 -16.27 10.68 -3.29
CA GLU A 339 -16.90 11.92 -3.77
C GLU A 339 -16.85 12.01 -5.30
N ASN A 340 -17.66 12.92 -5.86
CA ASN A 340 -17.77 13.18 -7.30
C ASN A 340 -18.25 11.96 -8.10
N VAL A 341 -19.16 11.17 -7.53
CA VAL A 341 -19.86 10.08 -8.22
C VAL A 341 -21.35 10.13 -7.91
N LEU A 342 -22.18 9.57 -8.78
CA LEU A 342 -23.64 9.60 -8.59
C LEU A 342 -24.13 8.71 -7.44
N SER A 343 -23.53 7.53 -7.25
CA SER A 343 -23.97 6.56 -6.25
C SER A 343 -22.81 5.84 -5.57
N PRO A 344 -22.15 6.49 -4.58
CA PRO A 344 -21.01 5.94 -3.86
C PRO A 344 -21.21 4.51 -3.34
N SER A 345 -22.39 4.20 -2.79
CA SER A 345 -22.70 2.91 -2.16
C SER A 345 -22.79 1.73 -3.13
N THR A 346 -22.77 1.99 -4.44
CA THR A 346 -22.91 0.95 -5.46
C THR A 346 -21.65 0.72 -6.29
N LEU A 347 -20.61 1.53 -6.08
CA LEU A 347 -19.37 1.46 -6.87
C LEU A 347 -18.72 0.09 -6.73
N TYR A 348 -18.18 -0.44 -7.82
CA TYR A 348 -17.32 -1.63 -7.79
C TYR A 348 -15.86 -1.20 -7.89
N ASN A 349 -14.95 -2.05 -7.40
CA ASN A 349 -13.54 -2.03 -7.79
C ASN A 349 -12.77 -0.71 -7.53
N VAL A 350 -13.21 0.12 -6.58
CA VAL A 350 -12.61 1.44 -6.30
C VAL A 350 -11.10 1.35 -6.01
N ARG A 351 -10.65 0.29 -5.34
CA ARG A 351 -9.22 0.06 -5.06
C ARG A 351 -8.35 -0.12 -6.31
N TYR A 352 -8.96 -0.41 -7.46
CA TYR A 352 -8.29 -0.61 -8.74
C TYR A 352 -8.49 0.56 -9.71
N SER A 353 -8.84 1.74 -9.17
CA SER A 353 -8.96 2.95 -9.97
C SER A 353 -7.66 3.27 -10.73
N PRO A 354 -7.74 3.88 -11.93
CA PRO A 354 -6.56 4.04 -12.79
C PRO A 354 -5.39 4.74 -12.09
N THR A 355 -5.64 5.80 -11.33
CA THR A 355 -4.57 6.53 -10.63
C THR A 355 -3.91 5.68 -9.54
N ARG A 356 -4.66 4.83 -8.83
CA ARG A 356 -4.07 3.86 -7.90
C ARG A 356 -3.18 2.84 -8.61
N ASN A 357 -3.61 2.35 -9.77
CA ASN A 357 -2.81 1.44 -10.60
C ASN A 357 -1.49 2.12 -11.01
N PHE A 358 -1.55 3.37 -11.48
CA PHE A 358 -0.36 4.16 -11.80
C PHE A 358 0.57 4.32 -10.58
N LEU A 359 0.03 4.68 -9.42
CA LEU A 359 0.81 4.87 -8.19
C LEU A 359 1.53 3.59 -7.77
N ARG A 360 0.89 2.42 -7.90
CA ARG A 360 1.53 1.11 -7.62
C ARG A 360 2.78 0.88 -8.45
N HIS A 361 2.82 1.39 -9.68
CA HIS A 361 3.94 1.22 -10.61
C HIS A 361 5.07 2.25 -10.44
N THR A 362 4.92 3.26 -9.59
CA THR A 362 5.91 4.35 -9.45
C THR A 362 7.31 3.87 -9.09
N ASN A 363 7.44 2.72 -8.41
CA ASN A 363 8.72 2.07 -8.11
C ASN A 363 9.47 1.56 -9.36
N LEU A 364 8.80 1.40 -10.50
CA LEU A 364 9.41 1.03 -11.78
C LEU A 364 9.66 2.22 -12.70
N LEU A 365 9.13 3.40 -12.34
CA LEU A 365 9.27 4.60 -13.13
C LEU A 365 10.56 5.32 -12.72
N THR A 366 11.61 5.08 -13.50
CA THR A 366 12.92 5.69 -13.29
C THR A 366 12.99 7.00 -14.06
N GLY A 367 12.56 8.10 -13.44
CA GLY A 367 12.89 9.42 -13.94
C GLY A 367 14.40 9.63 -13.92
N GLU A 368 14.93 10.48 -14.80
CA GLU A 368 16.36 10.83 -14.98
C GLU A 368 17.03 11.52 -13.79
N SER A 369 16.66 11.16 -12.56
CA SER A 369 17.40 11.69 -11.43
C SER A 369 18.75 11.00 -11.35
N VAL A 370 19.77 11.84 -11.52
CA VAL A 370 21.18 11.50 -11.34
C VAL A 370 21.48 11.19 -9.86
N ASN A 371 20.55 11.47 -8.94
CA ASN A 371 20.68 11.20 -7.51
C ASN A 371 19.69 10.13 -7.03
N ALA A 372 20.24 9.01 -6.54
CA ALA A 372 19.51 7.90 -5.91
C ALA A 372 18.64 8.32 -4.70
N THR A 373 18.91 9.50 -4.12
CA THR A 373 18.24 10.06 -2.95
C THR A 373 17.00 10.88 -3.25
N THR A 374 16.84 11.36 -4.49
CA THR A 374 15.66 12.14 -4.91
C THR A 374 15.19 11.63 -6.28
N PRO A 375 14.19 10.74 -6.39
CA PRO A 375 13.59 10.40 -7.68
C PRO A 375 13.25 11.66 -8.47
N TYR A 376 13.24 11.63 -9.81
CA TYR A 376 12.98 12.84 -10.61
C TYR A 376 11.63 13.46 -10.24
N TRP A 377 10.65 12.63 -9.80
CA TRP A 377 9.35 12.95 -9.17
C TRP A 377 9.44 13.89 -7.95
N THR A 378 10.62 13.96 -7.33
CA THR A 378 10.97 14.83 -6.23
C THR A 378 11.84 16.03 -6.68
N VAL A 379 11.23 16.96 -7.45
CA VAL A 379 11.50 18.42 -7.63
C VAL A 379 12.88 18.92 -7.14
N LYS A 380 13.64 19.56 -8.05
CA LYS A 380 14.46 20.73 -7.70
C LYS A 380 13.53 21.75 -7.07
N ALA A 381 13.66 22.06 -5.77
CA ALA A 381 12.73 22.83 -4.90
C ALA A 381 11.96 24.05 -5.48
N ASN A 382 12.26 24.54 -6.69
CA ASN A 382 11.65 25.69 -7.33
C ASN A 382 11.03 25.41 -8.73
N ASP A 383 11.07 24.18 -9.27
CA ASP A 383 10.58 23.87 -10.64
C ASP A 383 9.31 23.00 -10.66
N THR A 384 8.28 23.50 -11.33
CA THR A 384 6.87 23.13 -11.15
C THR A 384 6.40 21.90 -11.94
N GLN A 385 7.28 21.01 -12.39
CA GLN A 385 6.87 20.01 -13.38
C GLN A 385 7.52 18.65 -13.14
N VAL A 386 6.70 17.63 -12.80
CA VAL A 386 7.25 16.31 -12.51
C VAL A 386 6.44 15.12 -13.02
N MET A 387 5.11 15.13 -12.98
CA MET A 387 4.23 14.33 -13.85
C MET A 387 2.86 14.99 -13.91
N GLN A 388 2.39 15.33 -15.10
CA GLN A 388 1.13 16.03 -15.32
C GLN A 388 0.07 15.04 -15.84
N PHE A 389 -1.14 15.12 -15.28
CA PHE A 389 -2.30 14.50 -15.90
C PHE A 389 -2.54 15.14 -17.27
N ARG A 390 -2.85 14.33 -18.27
CA ARG A 390 -3.07 14.78 -19.65
C ARG A 390 -4.50 14.60 -20.06
N GLU A 391 -4.99 13.37 -19.95
CA GLU A 391 -6.35 13.04 -20.32
C GLU A 391 -6.90 11.88 -19.50
N GLY A 392 -8.22 11.81 -19.43
CA GLY A 392 -8.95 10.67 -18.91
C GLY A 392 -10.34 10.64 -19.55
N GLU A 393 -10.86 9.44 -19.73
CA GLU A 393 -12.20 9.20 -20.26
C GLU A 393 -13.18 9.02 -19.09
N GLY A 394 -14.46 9.36 -19.26
CA GLY A 394 -15.46 9.27 -18.19
C GLY A 394 -15.15 10.19 -16.99
N ASN A 395 -15.27 9.65 -15.79
CA ASN A 395 -15.15 10.38 -14.53
C ASN A 395 -13.73 10.35 -13.95
N TYR A 396 -12.86 11.18 -14.52
CA TYR A 396 -11.53 11.45 -13.96
C TYR A 396 -11.54 12.43 -12.78
N LYS A 397 -12.72 12.79 -12.24
CA LYS A 397 -12.87 13.68 -11.06
C LYS A 397 -13.16 12.93 -9.76
N LEU A 398 -13.32 11.60 -9.80
CA LEU A 398 -13.49 10.77 -8.61
C LEU A 398 -12.42 11.12 -7.58
N ASN A 399 -12.85 11.34 -6.34
CA ASN A 399 -11.99 11.47 -5.16
C ASN A 399 -12.36 10.36 -4.19
N SER A 400 -11.40 9.48 -3.86
CA SER A 400 -11.66 8.34 -2.98
C SER A 400 -10.56 8.13 -1.96
N GLN A 401 -10.90 7.56 -0.81
CA GLN A 401 -9.97 7.16 0.23
C GLN A 401 -10.34 5.75 0.68
N LEU A 402 -9.36 4.83 0.70
CA LEU A 402 -9.55 3.47 1.21
C LEU A 402 -9.44 3.47 2.74
N SER A 403 -10.24 2.62 3.38
CA SER A 403 -10.14 2.35 4.82
C SER A 403 -8.82 1.64 5.15
N SER A 404 -8.26 1.91 6.33
CA SER A 404 -7.01 1.28 6.80
C SER A 404 -7.15 -0.25 6.90
N GLY A 405 -6.07 -0.99 6.59
CA GLY A 405 -6.03 -2.46 6.73
C GLY A 405 -6.29 -3.25 5.43
N LEU A 406 -6.47 -2.57 4.31
CA LEU A 406 -6.55 -3.16 2.97
C LEU A 406 -5.19 -2.99 2.30
N GLY A 407 -4.43 -4.08 2.15
CA GLY A 407 -2.98 -4.07 1.93
C GLY A 407 -2.41 -3.04 0.93
N ASP A 408 -1.13 -2.76 1.17
CA ASP A 408 -0.29 -1.61 0.75
C ASP A 408 -0.81 -0.24 1.20
N ASP A 409 -0.36 0.13 2.40
CA ASP A 409 -0.52 1.36 3.20
C ASP A 409 -0.28 2.70 2.47
N ILE A 410 0.09 2.68 1.19
CA ILE A 410 0.43 3.90 0.43
C ILE A 410 -0.82 4.65 -0.04
N LEU A 411 -1.99 4.02 -0.01
CA LEU A 411 -3.21 4.51 -0.67
C LEU A 411 -4.36 4.82 0.29
N THR A 412 -4.11 4.83 1.59
CA THR A 412 -5.09 5.17 2.64
C THR A 412 -5.39 6.65 2.73
N ASN A 413 -4.65 7.53 2.05
CA ASN A 413 -5.04 8.94 1.92
C ASN A 413 -5.96 9.15 0.70
N PRO A 414 -6.69 10.28 0.65
CA PRO A 414 -7.52 10.63 -0.49
C PRO A 414 -6.71 10.70 -1.80
N VAL A 415 -7.21 10.02 -2.82
CA VAL A 415 -6.66 10.01 -4.18
C VAL A 415 -7.74 10.50 -5.14
N LYS A 416 -7.38 11.54 -5.89
CA LYS A 416 -8.13 12.05 -7.02
C LYS A 416 -7.66 11.40 -8.31
N GLU A 417 -8.57 11.11 -9.23
CA GLU A 417 -8.18 10.51 -10.51
C GLU A 417 -7.36 11.46 -11.42
N ASP A 418 -7.62 12.75 -11.30
CA ASP A 418 -6.85 13.82 -11.95
C ASP A 418 -5.74 14.40 -11.05
N LEU A 419 -5.28 13.65 -10.03
CA LEU A 419 -4.33 14.14 -9.04
C LEU A 419 -3.16 14.90 -9.68
N GLU A 420 -3.05 16.19 -9.37
CA GLU A 420 -1.98 17.06 -9.84
C GLU A 420 -0.69 16.93 -8.99
N PRO A 421 0.50 17.13 -9.57
CA PRO A 421 1.79 16.76 -8.97
C PRO A 421 2.28 17.66 -7.84
N GLN A 422 1.65 18.80 -7.57
CA GLN A 422 2.22 19.88 -6.74
C GLN A 422 2.66 19.39 -5.34
N ILE A 423 1.95 18.42 -4.75
CA ILE A 423 2.29 17.78 -3.47
C ILE A 423 1.89 16.29 -3.45
N GLY A 424 0.77 15.93 -4.08
CA GLY A 424 0.16 14.61 -3.96
C GLY A 424 1.02 13.44 -4.42
N ILE A 425 1.54 13.44 -5.65
CA ILE A 425 2.30 12.29 -6.18
C ILE A 425 3.56 12.00 -5.34
N ARG A 426 4.23 13.02 -4.81
CA ARG A 426 5.40 12.83 -3.93
C ARG A 426 5.06 12.07 -2.66
N THR A 427 3.89 12.34 -2.08
CA THR A 427 3.40 11.64 -0.88
C THR A 427 3.07 10.17 -1.16
N TYR A 428 2.72 9.84 -2.41
CA TYR A 428 2.25 8.50 -2.80
C TYR A 428 3.27 7.66 -3.58
N ALA A 429 4.32 8.26 -4.13
CA ALA A 429 5.25 7.55 -4.99
C ALA A 429 6.16 6.65 -4.16
N LYS A 430 6.26 5.39 -4.58
CA LYS A 430 7.25 4.46 -4.06
C LYS A 430 8.65 4.87 -4.54
N LYS A 431 9.68 4.60 -3.74
CA LYS A 431 11.07 4.74 -4.16
C LYS A 431 11.30 3.87 -5.42
N PRO A 432 11.97 4.37 -6.47
CA PRO A 432 12.35 3.54 -7.60
C PRO A 432 13.12 2.30 -7.14
N LEU A 433 13.03 1.18 -7.85
CA LEU A 433 13.80 -0.04 -7.55
C LEU A 433 15.21 0.03 -8.16
N PHE A 434 15.33 0.62 -9.33
CA PHE A 434 16.59 0.80 -10.06
C PHE A 434 16.66 2.20 -10.66
N LEU A 435 17.83 2.57 -11.15
CA LEU A 435 18.09 3.76 -11.95
C LEU A 435 18.14 3.36 -13.44
N PRO A 436 17.96 4.29 -14.40
CA PRO A 436 17.94 3.96 -15.83
C PRO A 436 19.36 3.77 -16.39
N TYR A 437 20.18 2.95 -15.72
CA TYR A 437 21.54 2.63 -16.11
C TYR A 437 21.75 1.12 -16.07
N ARG A 438 22.46 0.62 -17.08
CA ARG A 438 22.93 -0.75 -17.13
C ARG A 438 24.42 -0.80 -16.84
N ILE A 439 24.83 -1.76 -16.02
CA ILE A 439 26.24 -2.10 -15.80
C ILE A 439 26.51 -3.39 -16.56
N LYS A 440 27.47 -3.38 -17.48
CA LYS A 440 27.87 -4.54 -18.27
C LYS A 440 29.31 -4.90 -17.97
N PHE A 441 29.55 -6.18 -17.70
CA PHE A 441 30.90 -6.69 -17.47
C PHE A 441 30.97 -8.21 -17.67
N THR A 442 32.19 -8.72 -17.82
CA THR A 442 32.46 -10.16 -17.81
C THR A 442 33.22 -10.51 -16.53
N ALA A 443 32.78 -11.57 -15.84
CA ALA A 443 33.43 -12.04 -14.62
C ALA A 443 33.52 -13.57 -14.55
N PRO A 444 34.54 -14.12 -13.86
CA PRO A 444 34.64 -15.55 -13.61
C PRO A 444 33.50 -16.04 -12.70
N ILE A 445 32.87 -17.14 -13.08
CA ILE A 445 31.83 -17.80 -12.29
C ILE A 445 31.95 -19.31 -12.42
N SER A 446 31.82 -20.03 -11.31
CA SER A 446 31.75 -21.49 -11.34
C SER A 446 30.41 -21.99 -11.86
N LEU A 447 30.37 -23.24 -12.36
CA LEU A 447 29.11 -23.87 -12.73
C LEU A 447 28.13 -23.93 -11.54
N LEU A 448 28.64 -24.17 -10.33
CA LEU A 448 27.81 -24.24 -9.13
C LEU A 448 27.17 -22.88 -8.81
N GLU A 449 27.92 -21.79 -8.89
CA GLU A 449 27.40 -20.43 -8.72
C GLU A 449 26.42 -20.06 -9.83
N TYR A 450 26.69 -20.45 -11.07
CA TYR A 450 25.74 -20.23 -12.18
C TYR A 450 24.43 -21.01 -11.99
N LEU A 451 24.50 -22.22 -11.44
CA LEU A 451 23.32 -23.00 -11.06
C LEU A 451 22.63 -22.41 -9.82
N ASP A 452 23.37 -21.82 -8.88
CA ASP A 452 22.83 -21.10 -7.72
C ASP A 452 22.05 -19.85 -8.13
N LEU A 453 22.48 -19.15 -9.19
CA LEU A 453 21.68 -18.09 -9.85
C LEU A 453 20.37 -18.62 -10.47
N ARG A 454 20.08 -19.92 -10.40
CA ARG A 454 18.81 -20.54 -10.83
C ARG A 454 18.00 -21.18 -9.69
N LYS A 455 18.52 -21.23 -8.45
CA LYS A 455 17.85 -21.82 -7.26
C LYS A 455 17.26 -20.76 -6.35
N ARG A 456 16.10 -21.02 -5.75
CA ARG A 456 15.57 -20.17 -4.67
C ARG A 456 16.50 -20.28 -3.45
N ASP A 457 16.84 -19.16 -2.84
CA ASP A 457 17.58 -19.16 -1.57
C ASP A 457 16.72 -19.77 -0.46
N THR A 458 17.34 -20.40 0.55
CA THR A 458 16.64 -20.92 1.74
C THR A 458 15.88 -19.81 2.49
N ASP A 459 16.30 -18.56 2.30
CA ASP A 459 15.67 -17.35 2.84
C ASP A 459 14.50 -16.82 1.98
N ASN A 460 13.93 -17.64 1.09
CA ASN A 460 12.76 -17.33 0.26
C ASN A 460 12.92 -16.25 -0.83
N ILE A 461 14.14 -15.78 -1.13
CA ILE A 461 14.38 -14.70 -2.11
C ILE A 461 14.25 -15.20 -3.56
N PRO A 462 13.43 -14.55 -4.42
CA PRO A 462 13.34 -14.85 -5.83
C PRO A 462 14.65 -14.59 -6.55
N ASN A 463 15.04 -15.57 -7.36
CA ASN A 463 16.45 -15.73 -7.67
C ASN A 463 16.90 -15.11 -9.01
N LYS A 464 15.98 -14.61 -9.85
CA LYS A 464 16.35 -14.00 -11.15
C LYS A 464 17.00 -12.61 -11.02
N TYR A 465 16.74 -11.88 -9.93
CA TYR A 465 17.11 -10.46 -9.82
C TYR A 465 18.00 -10.20 -8.60
N LYS A 466 18.90 -11.14 -8.26
CA LYS A 466 19.88 -10.99 -7.17
C LYS A 466 20.69 -9.69 -7.34
N LYS A 467 21.02 -9.02 -6.24
CA LYS A 467 21.88 -7.82 -6.22
C LYS A 467 23.35 -8.22 -6.31
N ILE A 468 24.10 -7.61 -7.21
CA ILE A 468 25.53 -7.83 -7.43
C ILE A 468 26.27 -6.51 -7.22
N GLY A 469 27.39 -6.56 -6.49
CA GLY A 469 28.35 -5.46 -6.39
C GLY A 469 29.49 -5.62 -7.39
N VAL A 470 29.89 -4.54 -8.04
CA VAL A 470 31.06 -4.50 -8.91
C VAL A 470 31.97 -3.37 -8.44
N ALA A 471 33.23 -3.70 -8.15
CA ALA A 471 34.22 -2.72 -7.72
C ALA A 471 34.55 -1.76 -8.87
N VAL A 472 34.36 -0.46 -8.65
CA VAL A 472 34.82 0.61 -9.56
C VAL A 472 36.28 0.98 -9.23
N ASP A 473 36.66 0.85 -7.97
CA ASP A 473 38.05 0.97 -7.48
C ASP A 473 38.27 0.05 -6.24
N GLU A 474 39.39 0.20 -5.54
CA GLU A 474 39.76 -0.66 -4.41
C GLU A 474 38.77 -0.63 -3.23
N SER A 475 37.98 0.45 -3.09
CA SER A 475 37.08 0.66 -1.95
C SER A 475 35.62 0.90 -2.34
N ASN A 476 35.34 1.25 -3.60
CA ASN A 476 34.01 1.64 -4.04
C ASN A 476 33.35 0.58 -4.92
N PHE A 477 32.11 0.24 -4.57
CA PHE A 477 31.26 -0.67 -5.33
C PHE A 477 30.07 0.07 -5.92
N VAL A 478 29.75 -0.27 -7.17
CA VAL A 478 28.43 -0.02 -7.74
C VAL A 478 27.60 -1.28 -7.64
N TYR A 479 26.34 -1.14 -7.26
CA TYR A 479 25.44 -2.26 -7.10
C TYR A 479 24.35 -2.24 -8.15
N GLY A 480 24.00 -3.41 -8.67
CA GLY A 480 22.89 -3.57 -9.59
C GLY A 480 22.16 -4.91 -9.43
N PHE A 481 20.89 -4.94 -9.80
CA PHE A 481 20.10 -6.16 -9.88
C PHE A 481 20.35 -6.86 -11.21
N ILE A 482 20.47 -8.19 -11.21
CA ILE A 482 20.65 -8.94 -12.45
C ILE A 482 19.47 -8.72 -13.40
N GLU A 483 19.76 -8.18 -14.58
CA GLU A 483 18.82 -8.16 -15.71
C GLU A 483 19.02 -9.41 -16.57
N SER A 484 20.28 -9.73 -16.87
CA SER A 484 20.64 -10.94 -17.60
C SER A 484 22.04 -11.44 -17.24
N VAL A 485 22.21 -12.76 -17.35
CA VAL A 485 23.49 -13.44 -17.18
C VAL A 485 23.65 -14.52 -18.26
N LYS A 486 24.77 -14.47 -19.00
CA LYS A 486 25.06 -15.43 -20.07
C LYS A 486 26.40 -16.10 -19.84
N MET A 487 26.39 -17.40 -19.58
CA MET A 487 27.61 -18.18 -19.36
C MET A 487 28.41 -18.31 -20.67
N LYS A 488 29.70 -18.01 -20.60
CA LYS A 488 30.71 -18.24 -21.64
C LYS A 488 31.52 -19.48 -21.25
N ARG A 489 31.39 -20.54 -22.04
CA ARG A 489 32.19 -21.76 -21.86
C ARG A 489 33.45 -21.65 -22.72
N ASN A 490 34.55 -21.23 -22.11
CA ASN A 490 35.87 -21.32 -22.74
C ASN A 490 36.58 -22.61 -22.29
N ARG A 491 37.50 -23.15 -23.08
CA ARG A 491 38.17 -24.44 -22.76
C ARG A 491 38.91 -24.42 -21.42
N ASP A 492 39.38 -23.24 -21.00
CA ASP A 492 40.28 -23.09 -19.84
C ASP A 492 39.69 -22.22 -18.70
N LYS A 493 38.55 -21.54 -18.93
CA LYS A 493 37.92 -20.62 -17.95
C LYS A 493 36.40 -20.62 -18.08
N MET A 494 35.70 -20.66 -16.94
CA MET A 494 34.26 -20.41 -16.86
C MET A 494 34.02 -18.96 -16.47
N GLU A 495 33.39 -18.21 -17.36
CA GLU A 495 33.07 -16.80 -17.20
C GLU A 495 31.60 -16.57 -17.57
N ALA A 496 31.04 -15.44 -17.15
CA ALA A 496 29.71 -15.02 -17.58
C ALA A 496 29.69 -13.52 -17.91
N ASP A 497 28.90 -13.18 -18.90
CA ASP A 497 28.52 -11.79 -19.18
C ASP A 497 27.34 -11.44 -18.31
N PHE A 498 27.49 -10.36 -17.56
CA PHE A 498 26.46 -9.80 -16.70
C PHE A 498 25.96 -8.50 -17.30
N ILE A 499 24.64 -8.31 -17.23
CA ILE A 499 23.98 -7.02 -17.39
C ILE A 499 23.16 -6.79 -16.13
N LEU A 500 23.46 -5.71 -15.41
CA LEU A 500 22.78 -5.33 -14.18
C LEU A 500 22.02 -4.02 -14.37
N LEU A 501 20.84 -3.90 -13.77
CA LEU A 501 20.16 -2.62 -13.58
C LEU A 501 20.70 -1.96 -12.31
N LEU A 502 21.29 -0.78 -12.43
CA LEU A 502 21.88 -0.04 -11.31
C LEU A 502 20.84 0.20 -10.20
N THR A 503 21.15 -0.13 -8.95
CA THR A 503 20.17 0.02 -7.85
C THR A 503 19.99 1.48 -7.47
N SER A 504 18.76 1.86 -7.15
CA SER A 504 18.41 3.18 -6.58
C SER A 504 18.59 3.26 -5.06
N GLN A 505 18.89 2.13 -4.40
CA GLN A 505 19.07 2.08 -2.96
C GLN A 505 20.45 2.62 -2.60
N GLU A 506 20.52 3.40 -1.52
CA GLU A 506 21.77 4.03 -1.08
C GLU A 506 22.82 2.95 -0.89
N VAL A 507 24.03 3.20 -1.39
CA VAL A 507 25.22 2.56 -0.84
C VAL A 507 25.19 2.96 0.63
N THR A 508 24.85 2.04 1.53
CA THR A 508 25.12 2.26 2.95
C THR A 508 26.61 2.54 3.02
N PRO A 509 27.03 3.73 3.47
CA PRO A 509 28.43 3.92 3.82
C PRO A 509 28.78 2.79 4.81
N PRO A 510 30.00 2.24 4.76
CA PRO A 510 30.42 1.24 5.73
C PRO A 510 30.02 1.72 7.12
N ALA A 511 29.43 0.82 7.92
CA ALA A 511 28.85 1.13 9.22
C ALA A 511 29.69 2.18 9.94
N PRO A 512 29.13 3.32 10.37
CA PRO A 512 29.91 4.30 11.11
C PRO A 512 30.57 3.57 12.27
N LEU A 513 31.86 3.85 12.47
CA LEU A 513 32.59 3.39 13.65
C LEU A 513 31.71 3.57 14.90
N PRO A 514 31.77 2.65 15.87
CA PRO A 514 30.83 2.58 16.99
C PRO A 514 30.56 3.98 17.53
N VAL A 515 29.29 4.39 17.44
CA VAL A 515 28.84 5.71 17.86
C VAL A 515 29.15 5.82 19.35
N ASP A 516 30.01 6.78 19.72
CA ASP A 516 30.19 7.15 21.12
C ASP A 516 28.82 7.53 21.72
N PRO A 517 28.53 7.13 22.97
CA PRO A 517 27.21 7.33 23.58
C PRO A 517 26.78 8.81 23.55
N PRO A 518 25.46 9.09 23.51
CA PRO A 518 24.94 10.46 23.44
C PRO A 518 25.47 11.31 24.60
N VAL A 519 25.98 12.51 24.28
CA VAL A 519 26.52 13.45 25.26
C VAL A 519 25.38 14.03 26.09
N SER A 520 25.37 13.74 27.39
CA SER A 520 24.36 14.25 28.33
C SER A 520 24.84 15.52 29.02
N PHE A 521 23.98 16.54 29.11
CA PHE A 521 24.24 17.76 29.88
C PHE A 521 23.20 17.91 31.00
N GLU A 522 23.64 18.39 32.16
CA GLU A 522 22.76 18.82 33.26
C GLU A 522 22.79 20.34 33.36
N MET A 523 21.61 20.97 33.40
CA MET A 523 21.48 22.42 33.59
C MET A 523 20.83 22.69 34.95
N THR A 524 21.52 23.43 35.81
CA THR A 524 21.04 23.80 37.15
C THR A 524 20.96 25.32 37.27
N MET A 525 19.80 25.82 37.69
CA MET A 525 19.57 27.22 38.02
C MET A 525 19.61 27.42 39.53
N SER A 526 20.48 28.31 40.02
CA SER A 526 20.56 28.66 41.45
C SER A 526 20.91 30.13 41.61
N ASN A 527 20.14 30.86 42.43
CA ASN A 527 20.33 32.29 42.73
C ASN A 527 20.52 33.19 41.49
N GLY A 528 19.75 32.95 40.42
CA GLY A 528 19.79 33.75 39.19
C GLY A 528 20.96 33.41 38.24
N ASN A 529 21.77 32.40 38.56
CA ASN A 529 22.84 31.91 37.69
C ASN A 529 22.47 30.55 37.10
N LEU A 530 22.68 30.40 35.79
CA LEU A 530 22.52 29.13 35.06
C LEU A 530 23.89 28.46 34.94
N THR A 531 24.01 27.23 35.44
CA THR A 531 25.23 26.42 35.34
C THR A 531 24.95 25.20 34.46
N ILE A 532 25.81 24.94 33.48
CA ILE A 532 25.70 23.78 32.57
C ILE A 532 26.89 22.85 32.85
N ASN A 533 26.61 21.63 33.28
CA ASN A 533 27.60 20.60 33.55
C ASN A 533 27.53 19.51 32.48
N ASN A 534 28.67 19.17 31.87
CA ASN A 534 28.79 18.01 30.99
C ASN A 534 28.97 16.75 31.85
N ILE A 535 28.10 15.76 31.68
CA ILE A 535 28.05 14.59 32.57
C ILE A 535 29.06 13.52 32.14
N ASP A 536 29.46 13.49 30.86
CA ASP A 536 30.33 12.44 30.36
C ASP A 536 31.79 12.90 30.18
N GLN A 537 32.70 12.10 30.76
CA GLN A 537 34.17 12.12 30.68
C GLN A 537 34.98 12.73 31.84
N GLY A 538 34.42 12.93 33.04
CA GLY A 538 35.24 13.13 34.25
C GLY A 538 36.18 14.35 34.24
N ARG A 539 35.98 15.28 33.30
CA ARG A 539 36.66 16.58 33.23
C ARG A 539 35.58 17.67 33.24
N VAL A 540 35.43 18.32 34.39
CA VAL A 540 34.53 19.46 34.55
C VAL A 540 35.13 20.67 33.84
N SER A 541 34.58 21.05 32.70
CA SER A 541 34.73 22.41 32.16
C SER A 541 33.45 23.18 32.47
N GLN A 542 33.48 24.01 33.52
CA GLN A 542 32.40 24.93 33.86
C GLN A 542 32.33 26.06 32.83
N ALA A 543 31.16 26.26 32.24
CA ALA A 543 30.82 27.51 31.56
C ALA A 543 29.78 28.23 32.43
N SER A 544 30.18 29.35 33.04
CA SER A 544 29.28 30.23 33.77
C SER A 544 28.84 31.36 32.86
N VAL A 545 27.55 31.44 32.55
CA VAL A 545 26.97 32.59 31.86
C VAL A 545 26.58 33.61 32.93
N VAL A 546 27.33 34.71 33.02
CA VAL A 546 27.01 35.83 33.91
C VAL A 546 26.07 36.76 33.17
N PHE A 547 24.82 36.86 33.63
CA PHE A 547 23.88 37.84 33.08
C PHE A 547 24.32 39.26 33.46
N PRO A 548 24.10 40.27 32.59
CA PRO A 548 24.27 41.67 32.98
C PRO A 548 23.44 41.96 34.24
N SER A 549 23.92 42.84 35.11
CA SER A 549 23.38 43.17 36.44
C SER A 549 21.90 43.59 36.50
N ASP A 550 21.26 43.71 35.35
CA ASP A 550 19.96 44.33 35.16
C ASP A 550 18.90 43.31 34.70
N VAL A 551 19.28 42.04 34.47
CA VAL A 551 18.36 40.96 34.07
C VAL A 551 18.02 40.10 35.28
N ILE A 552 16.89 40.41 35.92
CA ILE A 552 16.31 39.59 36.98
C ILE A 552 15.18 38.75 36.38
N LEU A 553 15.40 37.45 36.20
CA LEU A 553 14.35 36.50 35.85
C LEU A 553 13.54 36.14 37.10
N GLN A 554 12.48 36.90 37.38
CA GLN A 554 11.46 36.50 38.35
C GLN A 554 10.34 35.74 37.63
N ILE A 555 10.28 34.43 37.84
CA ILE A 555 9.19 33.59 37.36
C ILE A 555 8.18 33.48 38.51
N SER A 556 7.02 34.14 38.36
CA SER A 556 5.89 33.97 39.27
C SER A 556 5.16 32.65 39.02
N GLU A 557 4.48 32.13 40.04
CA GLU A 557 3.68 30.90 40.04
C GLU A 557 2.80 30.75 38.77
N GLY A 558 2.80 29.56 38.16
CA GLY A 558 1.88 29.18 37.08
C GLY A 558 2.32 29.51 35.64
N ASN A 559 3.53 30.06 35.43
CA ASN A 559 3.99 30.43 34.10
C ASN A 559 4.65 29.28 33.33
N GLN A 560 4.27 29.07 32.07
CA GLN A 560 4.93 28.12 31.15
C GLN A 560 6.13 28.77 30.44
N LEU A 561 7.26 28.04 30.39
CA LEU A 561 8.45 28.42 29.64
C LEU A 561 8.52 27.61 28.34
N GLN A 562 8.77 28.31 27.23
CA GLN A 562 9.08 27.66 25.96
C GLN A 562 10.58 27.75 25.71
N PHE A 563 11.21 26.61 25.40
CA PHE A 563 12.60 26.55 24.98
C PHE A 563 12.68 26.23 23.49
N GLN A 564 13.58 26.91 22.78
CA GLN A 564 13.91 26.59 21.41
C GLN A 564 15.43 26.53 21.24
N TYR A 565 15.88 25.64 20.37
CA TYR A 565 17.29 25.55 19.99
C TYR A 565 17.45 25.59 18.47
N TYR A 566 18.56 26.15 18.01
CA TYR A 566 18.86 26.35 16.59
C TYR A 566 19.99 25.44 16.13
N VAL A 567 19.70 24.56 15.17
CA VAL A 567 20.66 23.62 14.59
C VAL A 567 20.39 23.51 13.08
N ASN A 568 21.45 23.48 12.26
CA ASN A 568 21.37 23.30 10.80
C ASN A 568 20.40 24.24 10.05
N GLY A 569 20.28 25.49 10.50
CA GLY A 569 19.47 26.49 9.79
C GLY A 569 17.99 26.57 10.21
N ALA A 570 17.57 25.81 11.23
CA ALA A 570 16.19 25.79 11.70
C ALA A 570 16.08 25.82 13.23
N TRP A 571 14.99 26.41 13.75
CA TRP A 571 14.63 26.40 15.16
C TRP A 571 13.72 25.22 15.46
N PHE A 572 13.97 24.54 16.59
CA PHE A 572 13.17 23.41 17.07
C PHE A 572 12.60 23.73 18.45
N ASP A 573 11.35 23.32 18.69
CA ASP A 573 10.59 23.61 19.91
C ASP A 573 10.68 22.44 20.88
N ASP A 574 10.91 22.75 22.16
CA ASP A 574 10.68 21.82 23.25
C ASP A 574 9.77 22.48 24.29
N GLN A 575 8.72 21.75 24.69
CA GLN A 575 7.72 22.22 25.64
C GLN A 575 8.06 21.65 27.01
N ILE A 576 8.40 22.52 27.96
CA ILE A 576 8.71 22.10 29.33
C ILE A 576 7.42 22.18 30.16
N GLU A 577 7.12 21.11 30.91
CA GLU A 577 5.94 21.05 31.77
C GLU A 577 5.94 22.11 32.90
N PRO A 578 4.77 22.49 33.45
CA PRO A 578 4.65 23.50 34.49
C PRO A 578 5.35 23.11 35.81
N ILE A 579 6.01 24.08 36.45
CA ILE A 579 6.77 23.91 37.69
C ILE A 579 5.83 23.79 38.90
N ALA A 580 6.04 22.78 39.77
CA ALA A 580 5.33 22.64 41.05
C ALA A 580 6.00 23.41 42.22
N VAL A 581 5.18 23.88 43.16
CA VAL A 581 5.52 24.84 44.24
C VAL A 581 6.65 24.36 45.18
N GLY A 582 7.59 25.27 45.52
CA GLY A 582 8.32 25.23 46.79
C GLY A 582 9.74 24.66 46.82
N THR A 583 10.42 24.48 45.69
CA THR A 583 11.82 23.99 45.68
C THR A 583 12.78 25.01 45.07
N THR A 584 13.79 25.42 45.84
CA THR A 584 14.76 26.48 45.50
C THR A 584 15.93 26.04 44.63
N ASN A 585 16.01 24.75 44.27
CA ASN A 585 16.96 24.24 43.28
C ASN A 585 16.25 23.11 42.49
N GLN A 586 16.11 23.28 41.18
CA GLN A 586 15.74 22.19 40.28
C GLN A 586 16.73 22.11 39.12
N SER A 587 17.13 20.88 38.81
CA SER A 587 17.87 20.53 37.60
C SER A 587 16.87 20.18 36.50
N PHE A 588 17.07 20.69 35.30
CA PHE A 588 16.30 20.29 34.12
C PHE A 588 17.22 19.46 33.21
N SER A 589 16.70 18.33 32.71
CA SER A 589 17.38 17.52 31.69
C SER A 589 16.60 17.65 30.39
N ALA A 590 17.13 18.42 29.45
CA ALA A 590 16.74 18.32 28.05
C ALA A 590 17.68 17.31 27.39
N LYS A 591 17.13 16.37 26.62
CA LYS A 591 17.90 15.39 25.84
C LYS A 591 17.74 15.69 24.35
N PRO A 592 18.47 16.64 23.77
CA PRO A 592 18.53 16.70 22.33
C PRO A 592 19.36 15.51 21.85
N GLU A 593 18.77 14.65 21.02
CA GLU A 593 19.51 13.58 20.36
C GLU A 593 20.40 14.21 19.27
N PHE A 594 21.71 14.26 19.51
CA PHE A 594 22.69 14.71 18.53
C PHE A 594 23.39 13.51 17.88
N SER A 595 23.48 13.49 16.55
CA SER A 595 24.42 12.59 15.86
C SER A 595 25.82 13.24 15.84
N SER A 596 26.83 12.49 16.27
CA SER A 596 28.11 12.99 16.82
C SER A 596 29.15 13.51 15.82
N ASN A 597 28.78 13.92 14.60
CA ASN A 597 29.77 14.34 13.59
C ASN A 597 29.98 15.86 13.44
N GLN A 598 29.74 16.66 14.48
CA GLN A 598 29.93 18.11 14.39
C GLN A 598 30.76 18.68 15.54
N ASN A 599 32.07 18.41 15.49
CA ASN A 599 33.05 19.16 16.27
C ASN A 599 33.07 20.63 15.79
N GLY A 600 32.65 21.54 16.67
CA GLY A 600 32.85 22.99 16.49
C GLY A 600 31.64 23.81 16.04
N VAL A 601 30.45 23.23 15.96
CA VAL A 601 29.24 24.00 15.63
C VAL A 601 28.66 24.65 16.90
N PRO A 602 28.54 25.99 16.95
CA PRO A 602 27.96 26.68 18.10
C PRO A 602 26.49 26.31 18.28
N ILE A 603 26.10 26.00 19.51
CA ILE A 603 24.71 25.72 19.87
C ILE A 603 24.09 27.03 20.33
N TYR A 604 23.00 27.44 19.67
CA TYR A 604 22.21 28.61 20.07
C TYR A 604 20.88 28.14 20.66
N GLY A 605 20.51 28.70 21.80
CA GLY A 605 19.25 28.46 22.48
C GLY A 605 18.53 29.76 22.76
N ARG A 606 17.20 29.71 22.88
CA ARG A 606 16.40 30.83 23.35
C ARG A 606 15.24 30.38 24.21
N PHE A 607 14.84 31.22 25.14
CA PHE A 607 13.66 30.98 25.97
C PHE A 607 12.77 32.21 26.03
N ARG A 608 11.46 32.00 26.21
CA ARG A 608 10.51 33.05 26.53
C ARG A 608 9.48 32.55 27.53
N ASN A 609 8.95 33.47 28.33
CA ASN A 609 7.78 33.21 29.15
C ASN A 609 6.52 33.37 28.27
N LEU A 610 5.77 32.29 28.11
CA LEU A 610 4.56 32.25 27.29
C LEU A 610 3.43 33.09 27.88
N SER A 611 3.44 33.27 29.20
CA SER A 611 2.32 33.85 29.97
C SER A 611 2.38 35.38 30.00
N SER A 612 3.58 35.96 29.85
CA SER A 612 3.80 37.41 29.86
C SER A 612 3.98 38.01 28.46
N GLY A 613 3.91 37.20 27.40
CA GLY A 613 4.12 37.65 26.01
C GLY A 613 5.52 38.23 25.74
N SER A 614 6.50 37.87 26.56
CA SER A 614 7.84 38.46 26.55
C SER A 614 8.64 38.08 25.31
N SER A 615 9.55 38.99 24.92
CA SER A 615 10.56 38.75 23.88
C SER A 615 11.43 37.54 24.21
N TRP A 616 11.92 36.86 23.17
CA TRP A 616 12.90 35.79 23.34
C TRP A 616 14.20 36.31 23.92
N VAL A 617 14.75 35.57 24.89
CA VAL A 617 16.10 35.77 25.42
C VAL A 617 16.99 34.68 24.84
N GLU A 618 18.01 35.08 24.09
CA GLU A 618 18.88 34.17 23.33
C GLU A 618 20.24 33.99 24.03
N PHE A 619 20.83 32.81 23.90
CA PHE A 619 22.17 32.48 24.38
C PHE A 619 22.89 31.55 23.40
N GLY A 620 24.22 31.59 23.38
CA GLY A 620 25.06 30.71 22.57
C GLY A 620 26.15 30.06 23.40
N VAL A 621 26.44 28.78 23.16
CA VAL A 621 27.55 28.06 23.80
C VAL A 621 28.48 27.53 22.71
N SER A 622 29.78 27.85 22.81
CA SER A 622 30.82 27.36 21.92
C SER A 622 32.08 26.95 22.69
N LYS A 623 32.85 26.03 22.13
CA LYS A 623 34.12 25.59 22.70
C LYS A 623 35.25 26.49 22.17
N GLY A 624 35.48 27.62 22.85
CA GLY A 624 36.62 28.52 22.61
C GLY A 624 36.32 29.77 21.78
N SER A 625 36.48 30.94 22.42
CA SER A 625 36.44 32.33 21.91
C SER A 625 35.16 32.82 21.19
N ASN A 626 34.81 34.09 21.48
CA ASN A 626 33.59 34.80 21.05
C ASN A 626 33.32 34.74 19.54
N ILE A 627 32.11 34.34 19.16
CA ILE A 627 31.59 34.36 17.78
C ILE A 627 30.44 35.39 17.73
N PRO A 628 30.32 36.24 16.69
CA PRO A 628 29.19 37.15 16.54
C PRO A 628 27.90 36.36 16.22
N TYR A 629 26.76 36.85 16.71
CA TYR A 629 25.44 36.32 16.34
C TYR A 629 25.19 36.49 14.83
N PRO A 630 24.59 35.50 14.15
CA PRO A 630 24.01 35.72 12.83
C PRO A 630 22.80 36.67 12.97
N SER A 631 22.75 37.69 12.12
CA SER A 631 21.69 38.71 12.09
C SER A 631 20.34 38.17 11.67
#